data_AF-A0A969XLR5-F1
#
_entry.id   AF-A0A969XLR5-F1
#
_cell.length_a   1.000
_cell.length_b   1.000
_cell.length_c   1.000
_cell.angle_alpha   90.00
_cell.angle_beta   90.00
_cell.angle_gamma   90.00
#
_symmetry.space_group_name_H-M   'P 1'
#
loop_
_entity.id
_entity.type
_entity.pdbx_description
1 polymer ?
#
loop_
_entity_poly.entity_id
_entity_poly.type
_entity_poly.pdbx_seq_one_letter_code
_entity_poly.pdbx_strand_id
1 'polypeptide(L)' 'MKAQELREMTRNELQARVDELYQELFNLRFQLATRQLENTERLRQVRRDIARAHTVLREMEQSGEVQ' A
#
# COMPACT_ATOMS: atom_id res chain seq x y z
N MET A 1 6.09 -2.55 4.68
CA MET A 1 5.38 -2.07 5.89
C MET A 1 5.21 -3.18 6.92
N LYS A 2 5.17 -2.85 8.22
CA LYS A 2 4.75 -3.77 9.29
C LYS A 2 3.23 -3.72 9.47
N ALA A 3 2.62 -4.85 9.80
CA ALA A 3 1.16 -4.95 9.95
C ALA A 3 0.62 -4.18 11.17
N GLN A 4 1.45 -3.96 12.19
CA GLN A 4 1.08 -3.18 13.39
C GLN A 4 0.86 -1.71 13.07
N GLU A 5 1.79 -1.07 12.34
CA GLU A 5 1.69 0.33 11.92
C GLU A 5 0.42 0.59 11.09
N LEU A 6 0.02 -0.36 10.24
CA LEU A 6 -1.21 -0.25 9.44
C LEU A 6 -2.49 -0.35 10.30
N ARG A 7 -2.44 -1.06 11.43
CA ARG A 7 -3.61 -1.21 12.33
C ARG A 7 -3.80 -0.02 13.27
N GLU A 8 -2.73 0.72 13.52
CA GLU A 8 -2.77 1.94 14.36
C GLU A 8 -3.25 3.18 13.59
N MET A 9 -3.24 3.13 12.25
CA MET A 9 -3.71 4.20 11.38
C MET A 9 -5.24 4.24 11.28
N THR A 10 -5.79 5.44 11.10
CA THR A 10 -7.22 5.63 10.81
C THR A 10 -7.58 5.20 9.39
N ARG A 11 -8.86 4.95 9.11
CA ARG A 11 -9.35 4.58 7.77
C ARG A 11 -8.92 5.58 6.69
N ASN A 12 -9.01 6.87 7.00
CA ASN A 12 -8.66 7.95 6.06
C ASN A 12 -7.15 7.98 5.78
N GLU A 13 -6.33 7.81 6.82
CA GLU A 13 -4.87 7.72 6.66
C GLU A 13 -4.47 6.49 5.87
N LEU A 14 -5.14 5.34 6.10
CA LEU A 14 -4.86 4.14 5.33
C LEU A 14 -5.21 4.32 3.85
N GLN A 15 -6.33 4.98 3.56
CA GLN A 15 -6.75 5.28 2.19
C GLN A 15 -5.75 6.21 1.50
N ALA A 16 -5.33 7.29 2.16
CA ALA A 16 -4.29 8.19 1.66
C ALA A 16 -2.97 7.44 1.40
N ARG A 17 -2.60 6.53 2.30
CA ARG A 17 -1.39 5.72 2.16
C ARG A 17 -1.46 4.74 1.00
N VAL A 18 -2.64 4.18 0.73
CA VAL A 18 -2.88 3.33 -0.45
C VAL A 18 -2.66 4.15 -1.73
N ASP A 19 -3.19 5.37 -1.79
CA ASP A 19 -3.04 6.25 -2.95
C ASP A 19 -1.57 6.63 -3.21
N GLU A 20 -0.81 6.94 -2.15
CA GLU A 20 0.64 7.17 -2.23
C GLU A 20 1.38 5.94 -2.78
N LEU A 21 1.06 4.74 -2.28
CA LEU A 21 1.67 3.50 -2.76
C LEU A 21 1.32 3.19 -4.22
N TYR A 22 0.11 3.55 -4.67
CA TYR A 22 -0.27 3.43 -6.08
C TYR A 22 0.53 4.39 -6.97
N GLN A 23 0.77 5.62 -6.52
CA GLN A 23 1.65 6.55 -7.24
C GLN A 23 3.09 6.03 -7.29
N GLU A 24 3.62 5.51 -6.18
CA GLU A 24 4.94 4.88 -6.16
C GLU A 24 5.00 3.70 -7.14
N LEU A 25 3.98 2.83 -7.15
CA LEU A 25 3.90 1.72 -8.08
C LEU A 25 3.86 2.18 -9.54
N PHE A 26 3.15 3.27 -9.85
CA PHE A 26 3.12 3.86 -11.19
C PHE A 26 4.52 4.33 -11.61
N ASN A 27 5.21 5.06 -10.74
CA ASN A 27 6.58 5.53 -10.99
C ASN A 27 7.56 4.36 -11.18
N LEU A 28 7.46 3.31 -10.36
CA LEU A 28 8.28 2.10 -10.51
C LEU A 28 7.98 1.35 -11.81
N ARG A 29 6.71 1.29 -12.25
CA ARG A 29 6.35 0.71 -13.55
C ARG A 29 6.89 1.53 -14.72
N PHE A 30 6.90 2.86 -14.58
CA PHE A 30 7.49 3.75 -15.57
C PHE A 30 9.01 3.56 -15.66
N GLN A 31 9.70 3.52 -14.52
CA GLN A 31 11.14 3.24 -14.44
C GLN A 31 11.50 1.84 -14.99
N LEU A 32 10.62 0.86 -14.78
CA LEU A 32 10.77 -0.47 -15.36
C LEU A 32 10.68 -0.43 -16.90
N ALA A 33 9.74 0.34 -17.44
CA ALA A 33 9.58 0.51 -18.88
C ALA A 33 10.77 1.24 -19.52
N THR A 34 11.36 2.23 -18.83
CA THR A 34 12.56 2.94 -19.27
C THR A 34 13.86 2.15 -19.03
N ARG A 35 13.78 0.94 -18.46
CA ARG A 35 14.92 0.08 -18.08
C ARG A 35 15.92 0.73 -17.12
N GLN A 36 15.47 1.72 -16.35
CA GLN A 36 16.27 2.43 -15.33
C GLN A 36 15.97 1.92 -13.91
N LEU A 37 15.21 0.83 -13.78
CA LEU A 37 14.83 0.30 -12.48
C LEU A 37 15.99 -0.49 -11.86
N GLU A 38 16.66 0.13 -10.90
CA GLU A 38 17.77 -0.49 -10.15
C GLU A 38 17.27 -1.57 -9.18
N ASN A 39 16.05 -1.42 -8.63
CA ASN A 39 15.53 -2.30 -7.59
C ASN A 39 14.16 -2.90 -7.96
N THR A 40 14.19 -4.08 -8.58
CA THR A 40 12.99 -4.86 -8.93
C THR A 40 12.25 -5.43 -7.71
N GLU A 41 12.95 -5.60 -6.58
CA GLU A 41 12.35 -6.11 -5.34
C GLU A 41 11.34 -5.10 -4.77
N ARG A 42 11.62 -3.80 -4.92
CA ARG A 42 10.74 -2.73 -4.47
C ARG A 42 9.34 -2.83 -5.07
N LEU A 43 9.24 -3.20 -6.35
CA LEU A 43 7.95 -3.39 -7.04
C LEU A 43 7.11 -4.52 -6.39
N ARG A 44 7.77 -5.59 -5.93
CA ARG A 44 7.11 -6.68 -5.19
C ARG A 44 6.73 -6.24 -3.78
N GLN A 45 7.55 -5.44 -3.11
CA GLN A 45 7.27 -4.89 -1.78
C GLN A 45 6.06 -3.96 -1.81
N VAL A 46 6.04 -2.97 -2.72
CA VAL A 46 4.92 -2.02 -2.86
C VAL A 46 3.60 -2.74 -3.13
N ARG A 47 3.58 -3.74 -4.02
CA ARG A 47 2.39 -4.57 -4.25
C ARG A 47 1.89 -5.29 -2.99
N ARG A 48 2.81 -5.82 -2.16
CA ARG A 48 2.42 -6.48 -0.90
C ARG A 48 1.92 -5.46 0.11
N ASP A 49 2.52 -4.28 0.17
CA ASP A 49 2.11 -3.23 1.09
C ASP A 49 0.71 -2.71 0.75
N ILE A 50 0.39 -2.52 -0.54
CA ILE A 50 -0.98 -2.21 -1.02
C ILE A 50 -1.96 -3.30 -0.58
N ALA A 51 -1.62 -4.58 -0.81
CA ALA A 51 -2.49 -5.70 -0.44
C ALA A 51 -2.75 -5.74 1.07
N ARG A 52 -1.71 -5.51 1.90
CA ARG A 52 -1.83 -5.48 3.37
C ARG A 52 -2.72 -4.33 3.82
N ALA A 53 -2.58 -3.13 3.25
CA ALA A 53 -3.43 -1.99 3.57
C ALA A 53 -4.90 -2.28 3.24
N HIS A 54 -5.19 -2.86 2.06
CA HIS A 54 -6.55 -3.29 1.73
C HIS A 54 -7.09 -4.38 2.66
N THR A 55 -6.27 -5.33 3.10
CA THR A 55 -6.67 -6.33 4.10
C THR A 55 -7.08 -5.65 5.40
N VAL A 56 -6.31 -4.67 5.89
CA VAL A 56 -6.63 -3.96 7.13
C VAL A 56 -7.90 -3.10 6.98
N LEU A 57 -8.08 -2.40 5.85
CA LEU A 57 -9.34 -1.70 5.56
C LEU A 57 -10.54 -2.65 5.62
N ARG A 58 -10.40 -3.84 5.05
CA ARG A 58 -11.44 -4.86 5.06
C ARG A 58 -11.67 -5.44 6.45
N GLU A 59 -10.61 -5.67 7.23
CA GLU A 59 -10.69 -6.10 8.62
C GLU A 59 -11.46 -5.06 9.45
N MET A 60 -11.18 -3.76 9.29
CA MET A 60 -11.89 -2.66 9.96
C MET A 60 -13.38 -2.63 9.56
N GLU A 61 -13.68 -2.71 8.26
CA GLU A 61 -15.07 -2.76 7.76
C GLU A 61 -15.86 -3.95 8.33
N GLN A 62 -15.22 -5.13 8.44
CA GLN A 62 -15.85 -6.34 8.98
C GLN A 62 -15.99 -6.33 10.49
N SER A 63 -15.13 -5.59 11.19
CA SER A 63 -15.18 -5.45 12.66
C SER A 63 -16.34 -4.59 13.14
N GLY A 64 -17.10 -3.98 12.23
CA GLY A 64 -18.32 -3.22 12.57
C GLY A 64 -18.05 -1.89 13.27
N GLU A 65 -16.79 -1.45 13.33
CA GLU A 65 -16.45 -0.08 13.74
C GLU A 65 -16.74 0.86 12.58
N VAL A 66 -18.02 1.22 12.46
CA VAL A 66 -18.40 2.49 11.88
C VAL A 66 -17.92 3.56 12.87
N GLN A 67 -16.69 4.05 12.67
CA GLN A 67 -16.24 5.34 13.18
C GLN A 67 -16.28 6.37 12.06
#